data_AF-A0A3B8V5K4-F1
#
_entry.id   AF-A0A3B8V5K4-F1
#
_cell.length_a   1.000
_cell.length_b   1.000
_cell.length_c   1.000
_cell.angle_alpha   90.00
_cell.angle_beta   90.00
_cell.angle_gamma   90.00
#
_symmetry.space_group_name_H-M   'P 1'
#
loop_
_entity.id
_entity.type
_entity.pdbx_description
1 polymer ?
#
loop_
_entity_poly.entity_id
_entity_poly.type
_entity_poly.pdbx_seq_one_letter_code
_entity_poly.pdbx_strand_id
1 'polypeptide(L)'
;MREPRDGSLHHICRRSRFHNTPWVVLAHRPRYPLPSVPADNESHPDVQETRPKGDARLQSGIDFIGDVHGHASQLRTLLDRLGYRPVDGAMAHSERRVVFLGDYVDRGPEIRQTLEIVRTMVEAGNATALMGNHEYNAIAWFTPRPDQPKEPCRRHTEIRRRLIAPTLDALGDELEDWLEWMSDLPLWFEST
;
A
#
# COMPACT_ATOMS: atom_id res chain seq x y z
N MET A 1 -29.65 6.84 -12.82
CA MET A 1 -28.94 6.21 -13.95
C MET A 1 -27.65 6.99 -14.13
N ARG A 2 -26.54 6.54 -13.54
CA ARG A 2 -25.22 7.19 -13.70
C ARG A 2 -24.52 6.47 -14.86
N GLU A 3 -24.02 7.22 -15.83
CA GLU A 3 -23.21 6.67 -16.92
C GLU A 3 -21.92 6.04 -16.38
N PRO A 4 -21.42 4.96 -17.02
CA PRO A 4 -20.13 4.38 -16.66
C PRO A 4 -19.01 5.31 -17.12
N ARG A 5 -18.11 5.68 -16.20
CA ARG A 5 -16.88 6.39 -16.53
C ARG A 5 -15.91 5.43 -17.22
N ASP A 6 -15.99 5.37 -18.54
CA ASP A 6 -14.95 4.80 -19.41
C ASP A 6 -13.64 5.56 -19.17
N GLY A 7 -12.73 4.99 -18.38
CA GLY A 7 -11.43 5.62 -18.14
C GLY A 7 -10.46 4.92 -17.19
N SER A 8 -10.89 4.02 -16.30
CA SER A 8 -9.98 3.55 -15.22
C SER A 8 -8.98 2.47 -15.64
N LEU A 9 -9.21 1.64 -16.66
CA LEU A 9 -8.31 0.50 -16.95
C LEU A 9 -7.28 0.75 -18.06
N HIS A 10 -7.40 1.84 -18.83
CA HIS A 10 -6.54 2.12 -19.98
C HIS A 10 -5.07 2.42 -19.62
N HIS A 11 -4.77 2.79 -18.38
CA HIS A 11 -3.42 3.13 -17.94
C HIS A 11 -2.58 1.91 -17.51
N ILE A 12 -3.23 0.83 -17.06
CA ILE A 12 -2.60 -0.40 -16.53
C ILE A 12 -1.73 -1.11 -17.59
N CYS A 13 -2.00 -0.84 -18.87
CA CYS A 13 -1.34 -1.52 -19.97
C CYS A 13 -0.45 -0.65 -20.84
N ARG A 14 -0.30 0.64 -20.55
CA ARG A 14 0.62 1.48 -21.32
C ARG A 14 2.05 1.08 -20.96
N ARG A 15 2.64 0.20 -21.77
CA ARG A 15 4.10 0.20 -21.96
C ARG A 15 4.46 1.63 -22.34
N SER A 16 5.06 2.38 -21.43
CA SER A 16 5.63 3.68 -21.75
C SER A 16 6.53 3.50 -22.96
N ARG A 17 6.09 4.00 -24.13
CA ARG A 17 6.95 4.18 -25.28
C ARG A 17 7.86 5.37 -24.96
N PHE A 18 8.79 5.19 -24.03
CA PHE A 18 10.00 6.01 -23.99
C PHE A 18 10.95 5.46 -25.05
N HIS A 19 10.62 5.69 -26.32
CA HIS A 19 11.59 5.56 -27.40
C HIS A 19 12.18 6.94 -27.66
N ASN A 20 13.51 6.99 -27.58
CA ASN A 20 14.40 8.00 -28.14
C ASN A 20 14.77 9.24 -27.29
N THR A 21 15.34 8.99 -26.11
CA THR A 21 16.44 9.82 -25.59
C THR A 21 17.65 8.92 -25.33
N PRO A 22 18.85 9.23 -25.83
CA PRO A 22 20.01 8.41 -25.57
C PRO A 22 20.37 8.53 -24.09
N TRP A 23 20.19 7.45 -23.34
CA TRP A 23 20.79 7.31 -22.02
C TRP A 23 22.30 7.19 -22.23
N VAL A 24 23.00 8.31 -22.20
CA VAL A 24 24.45 8.30 -21.95
C VAL A 24 24.63 7.73 -20.56
N VAL A 25 25.06 6.46 -20.50
CA VAL A 25 25.57 5.86 -19.26
C VAL A 25 26.92 6.50 -18.97
N LEU A 26 26.89 7.66 -18.31
CA LEU A 26 28.05 8.19 -17.59
C LEU A 26 28.06 7.52 -16.22
N ALA A 27 28.63 6.32 -16.17
CA ALA A 27 28.98 5.64 -14.93
C ALA A 27 30.19 6.34 -14.28
N HIS A 28 29.96 7.52 -13.70
CA HIS A 28 30.83 8.06 -12.66
C HIS A 28 29.96 8.37 -11.45
N ARG A 29 29.89 7.41 -10.51
CA ARG A 29 29.37 7.67 -9.17
C ARG A 29 30.39 8.55 -8.44
N PRO A 30 30.06 9.77 -8.00
CA PRO A 30 30.87 10.43 -7.00
C PRO A 30 30.79 9.59 -5.72
N ARG A 31 31.94 9.10 -5.23
CA ARG A 31 32.02 8.58 -3.87
C ARG A 31 31.91 9.78 -2.94
N TYR A 32 30.75 9.96 -2.30
CA TYR A 32 30.65 10.85 -1.15
C TYR A 32 31.33 10.13 0.03
N PRO A 33 32.39 10.71 0.64
CA PRO A 33 32.93 10.14 1.86
C PRO A 33 31.90 10.30 2.98
N LEU A 34 31.57 9.19 3.65
CA LEU A 34 30.81 9.23 4.90
C LEU A 34 31.67 9.95 5.96
N PRO A 35 31.09 10.86 6.76
CA PRO A 35 31.82 11.44 7.88
C PRO A 35 32.19 10.33 8.87
N SER A 36 33.42 10.35 9.35
CA SER A 36 33.89 9.47 10.42
C SER A 36 33.19 9.82 11.73
N VAL A 37 32.40 8.91 12.26
CA VAL A 37 31.79 9.03 13.60
C VAL A 37 32.90 8.71 14.62
N PRO A 38 33.23 9.62 15.55
CA PRO A 38 34.18 9.32 16.60
C PRO A 38 33.55 8.34 17.60
N ALA A 39 34.36 7.39 18.08
CA ALA A 39 33.94 6.32 18.97
C ALA A 39 33.86 6.83 20.41
N ASP A 40 32.83 7.62 20.70
CA ASP A 40 32.64 8.25 22.00
C ASP A 40 31.57 7.44 22.75
N ASN A 41 32.03 6.52 23.61
CA ASN A 41 31.17 5.76 24.53
C ASN A 41 30.77 6.67 25.70
N GLU A 42 29.94 7.68 25.44
CA GLU A 42 29.30 8.46 26.50
C GLU A 42 27.92 7.89 26.78
N SER A 43 27.71 7.52 28.04
CA SER A 43 26.44 7.05 28.60
C SER A 43 25.30 7.98 28.19
N HIS A 44 24.33 7.45 27.45
CA HIS A 44 23.12 8.17 27.07
C HIS A 44 22.43 8.72 28.33
N PRO A 45 22.17 10.04 28.43
CA PRO A 45 21.34 10.56 29.50
C PRO A 45 19.90 10.03 29.32
N ASP A 46 19.27 9.71 30.45
CA ASP A 46 17.87 9.30 30.55
C ASP A 46 16.98 10.32 29.82
N VAL A 47 16.40 9.92 28.68
CA VAL A 47 15.51 10.77 27.89
C VAL A 47 14.16 10.80 28.60
N GLN A 48 13.99 11.73 29.52
CA GLN A 48 12.68 12.09 30.02
C GLN A 48 11.93 12.85 28.91
N GLU A 49 11.12 12.12 28.14
CA GLU A 49 10.27 12.67 27.09
C GLU A 49 9.16 13.55 27.71
N THR A 50 9.47 14.82 27.98
CA THR A 50 8.47 15.80 28.36
C THR A 50 7.78 16.32 27.10
N ARG A 51 6.75 15.61 26.62
CA ARG A 51 5.87 16.16 25.58
C ARG A 51 5.16 17.39 26.15
N PRO A 52 5.35 18.60 25.57
CA PRO A 52 4.56 19.74 25.97
C PRO A 52 3.09 19.44 25.61
N LYS A 53 2.17 19.67 26.56
CA LYS A 53 0.72 19.69 26.28
C LYS A 53 0.46 20.88 25.35
N GLY A 54 0.61 20.65 24.05
CA GLY A 54 0.29 21.61 23.01
C GLY A 54 -1.20 21.91 23.01
N ASP A 55 -1.52 23.16 22.72
CA ASP A 55 -2.87 23.72 22.64
C ASP A 55 -3.86 22.80 21.92
N ALA A 56 -5.08 22.72 22.46
CA ALA A 56 -6.20 21.89 22.02
C ALA A 56 -6.84 22.34 20.69
N ARG A 57 -6.00 22.65 19.69
CA ARG A 57 -6.38 22.60 18.28
C ARG A 57 -5.87 21.26 17.76
N LEU A 58 -6.78 20.28 17.71
CA LEU A 58 -6.56 18.91 17.24
C LEU A 58 -5.76 18.90 15.92
N GLN A 59 -4.43 18.80 16.00
CA GLN A 59 -3.66 18.33 14.86
C GLN A 59 -3.91 16.83 14.82
N SER A 60 -4.77 16.40 13.89
CA SER A 60 -4.98 14.97 13.69
C SER A 60 -3.67 14.35 13.20
N GLY A 61 -3.13 13.42 13.98
CA GLY A 61 -1.89 12.73 13.61
C GLY A 61 -2.14 11.73 12.48
N ILE A 62 -1.08 11.35 11.77
CA ILE A 62 -1.14 10.36 10.69
C ILE A 62 -0.11 9.28 10.97
N ASP A 63 -0.56 8.03 10.97
CA ASP A 63 0.31 6.85 11.06
C ASP A 63 0.43 6.20 9.68
N PHE A 64 1.64 6.15 9.13
CA PHE A 64 1.92 5.48 7.86
C PHE A 64 2.24 4.00 8.11
N ILE A 65 1.49 3.10 7.48
CA ILE A 65 1.69 1.65 7.61
C ILE A 65 2.10 1.09 6.24
N GLY A 66 3.29 0.47 6.21
CA GLY A 66 3.86 -0.19 5.04
C GLY A 66 3.22 -1.54 4.73
N ASP A 67 3.95 -2.35 3.95
CA ASP A 67 3.50 -3.61 3.40
C ASP A 67 2.95 -4.55 4.48
N VAL A 68 1.73 -5.04 4.28
CA VAL A 68 1.06 -5.98 5.20
C VAL A 68 1.14 -7.41 4.68
N HIS A 69 0.99 -7.58 3.36
CA HIS A 69 1.13 -8.87 2.70
C HIS A 69 0.34 -10.01 3.35
N GLY A 70 -0.94 -9.82 3.64
CA GLY A 70 -1.80 -10.88 4.18
C GLY A 70 -1.47 -11.30 5.61
N HIS A 71 -0.88 -10.42 6.43
CA HIS A 71 -0.58 -10.67 7.83
C HIS A 71 -1.53 -9.90 8.75
N ALA A 72 -2.82 -10.26 8.70
CA ALA A 72 -3.88 -9.57 9.41
C ALA A 72 -3.67 -9.57 10.94
N SER A 73 -3.15 -10.67 11.49
CA SER A 73 -2.84 -10.78 12.92
C SER A 73 -1.76 -9.79 13.37
N GLN A 74 -0.70 -9.63 12.57
CA GLN A 74 0.35 -8.63 12.81
C GLN A 74 -0.21 -7.21 12.65
N LEU A 75 -1.05 -6.97 11.64
CA LEU A 75 -1.70 -5.68 11.44
C LEU A 75 -2.58 -5.30 12.64
N ARG A 76 -3.43 -6.22 13.13
CA ARG A 76 -4.24 -5.99 14.34
C ARG A 76 -3.38 -5.68 15.55
N THR A 77 -2.27 -6.41 15.74
CA THR A 77 -1.33 -6.18 16.83
C THR A 77 -0.67 -4.80 16.72
N LEU A 78 -0.29 -4.37 15.52
CA LEU A 78 0.26 -3.04 15.28
C LEU A 78 -0.77 -1.95 15.60
N LEU A 79 -1.98 -2.08 15.06
CA LEU A 79 -3.08 -1.13 15.30
C LEU A 79 -3.40 -1.02 16.81
N ASP A 80 -3.44 -2.14 17.52
CA ASP A 80 -3.62 -2.18 18.97
C ASP A 80 -2.52 -1.43 19.73
N ARG A 81 -1.25 -1.65 19.38
CA ARG A 81 -0.10 -0.93 19.96
C ARG A 81 -0.12 0.56 19.65
N LEU A 82 -0.62 0.92 18.47
CA LEU A 82 -0.87 2.30 18.07
C LEU A 82 -2.14 2.87 18.72
N GLY A 83 -2.84 2.14 19.59
CA GLY A 83 -4.01 2.66 20.32
C GLY A 83 -5.29 2.73 19.51
N TYR A 84 -5.34 2.12 18.31
CA TYR A 84 -6.59 1.96 17.58
C TYR A 84 -7.47 0.91 18.29
N ARG A 85 -8.78 1.16 18.31
CA ARG A 85 -9.77 0.31 18.97
C ARG A 85 -10.92 0.03 18.01
N PRO A 86 -11.59 -1.12 18.12
CA PRO A 86 -12.76 -1.42 17.30
C PRO A 86 -13.93 -0.50 17.69
N VAL A 87 -14.49 0.22 16.71
CA VAL A 87 -15.66 1.08 16.81
C VAL A 87 -16.51 0.85 15.57
N ASP A 88 -17.77 0.44 15.75
CA ASP A 88 -18.73 0.18 14.67
C ASP A 88 -18.18 -0.73 13.54
N GLY A 89 -17.40 -1.74 13.91
CA GLY A 89 -16.81 -2.71 12.96
C GLY A 89 -15.49 -2.28 12.33
N ALA A 90 -15.02 -1.04 12.53
CA ALA A 90 -13.74 -0.54 12.03
C ALA A 90 -12.73 -0.29 13.16
N MET A 91 -11.44 -0.39 12.87
CA MET A 91 -10.42 0.11 13.81
C MET A 91 -10.36 1.64 13.72
N ALA A 92 -10.43 2.33 14.86
CA ALA A 92 -10.50 3.79 14.94
C ALA A 92 -9.59 4.34 16.06
N HIS A 93 -9.12 5.57 15.90
CA HIS A 93 -8.43 6.34 16.94
C HIS A 93 -9.07 7.73 17.04
N SER A 94 -9.18 8.26 18.26
CA SER A 94 -9.85 9.56 18.52
C SER A 94 -9.16 10.79 17.91
N GLU A 95 -7.91 10.65 17.45
CA GLU A 95 -7.02 11.77 17.12
C GLU A 95 -6.15 11.48 15.89
N ARG A 96 -6.08 10.22 15.43
CA ARG A 96 -5.16 9.80 14.36
C ARG A 96 -5.86 8.99 13.30
N ARG A 97 -5.36 9.06 12.07
CA ARG A 97 -5.80 8.25 10.93
C ARG A 97 -4.63 7.49 10.34
N VAL A 98 -4.93 6.35 9.74
CA VAL A 98 -3.91 5.53 9.07
C VAL A 98 -3.79 5.95 7.61
N VAL A 99 -2.56 5.97 7.08
CA VAL A 99 -2.31 5.90 5.64
C VAL A 99 -1.60 4.58 5.36
N PHE A 100 -2.32 3.65 4.72
CA PHE A 100 -1.77 2.40 4.25
C PHE A 100 -1.04 2.62 2.91
N LEU A 101 0.21 2.16 2.82
CA LEU A 101 1.09 2.45 1.68
C LEU A 101 0.94 1.49 0.49
N GLY A 102 0.12 0.43 0.62
CA GLY A 102 -0.05 -0.61 -0.39
C GLY A 102 0.45 -1.99 0.06
N ASP A 103 0.49 -2.93 -0.88
CA ASP A 103 1.04 -4.27 -0.73
C ASP A 103 0.35 -5.09 0.37
N TYR A 104 -0.96 -5.29 0.19
CA TYR A 104 -1.85 -6.01 1.09
C TYR A 104 -1.90 -7.52 0.81
N VAL A 105 -1.60 -7.94 -0.43
CA VAL A 105 -1.85 -9.31 -0.93
C VAL A 105 -0.57 -10.14 -1.22
N ASP A 106 -0.72 -11.34 -1.82
CA ASP A 106 0.31 -12.21 -2.45
C ASP A 106 1.32 -12.99 -1.58
N ARG A 107 1.33 -12.91 -0.24
CA ARG A 107 2.31 -13.69 0.57
C ARG A 107 1.74 -14.37 1.80
N GLY A 108 1.13 -13.60 2.70
CA GLY A 108 0.72 -14.08 4.02
C GLY A 108 -0.55 -14.94 3.97
N PRO A 109 -0.86 -15.63 5.07
CA PRO A 109 -1.97 -16.58 5.14
C PRO A 109 -3.35 -15.93 5.33
N GLU A 110 -3.41 -14.64 5.69
CA GLU A 110 -4.63 -13.92 6.10
C GLU A 110 -4.93 -12.76 5.14
N ILE A 111 -4.85 -13.01 3.82
CA ILE A 111 -5.05 -11.99 2.77
C ILE A 111 -6.43 -11.36 2.84
N ARG A 112 -7.48 -12.19 2.90
CA ARG A 112 -8.87 -11.73 3.00
C ARG A 112 -9.07 -10.85 4.23
N GLN A 113 -8.62 -11.31 5.40
CA GLN A 113 -8.76 -10.56 6.65
C GLN A 113 -7.95 -9.26 6.65
N THR A 114 -6.82 -9.22 5.92
CA THR A 114 -6.05 -8.00 5.73
C THR A 114 -6.84 -6.97 4.93
N LEU A 115 -7.40 -7.39 3.80
CA LEU A 115 -8.23 -6.54 2.94
C LEU A 115 -9.49 -6.06 3.68
N GLU A 116 -10.15 -6.93 4.45
CA GLU A 116 -11.30 -6.56 5.28
C GLU A 116 -10.96 -5.45 6.30
N ILE A 117 -9.83 -5.55 6.99
CA ILE A 117 -9.39 -4.49 7.94
C ILE A 117 -9.18 -3.18 7.20
N VAL A 118 -8.38 -3.20 6.12
CA VAL A 118 -8.02 -1.99 5.36
C VAL A 118 -9.28 -1.34 4.78
N ARG A 119 -10.12 -2.12 4.10
CA ARG A 119 -11.36 -1.63 3.48
C ARG A 119 -12.32 -1.04 4.50
N THR A 120 -12.57 -1.73 5.61
CA THR A 120 -13.50 -1.24 6.62
C THR A 120 -12.99 0.05 7.29
N MET A 121 -11.67 0.19 7.50
CA MET A 121 -11.10 1.45 8.00
C MET A 121 -11.22 2.60 6.99
N VAL A 122 -11.06 2.33 5.70
CA VAL A 122 -11.24 3.32 4.63
C VAL A 122 -12.70 3.76 4.53
N GLU A 123 -13.63 2.81 4.51
CA GLU A 123 -15.08 3.07 4.44
C GLU A 123 -15.59 3.86 5.66
N ALA A 124 -15.00 3.63 6.84
CA ALA A 124 -15.30 4.38 8.06
C ALA A 124 -14.60 5.76 8.14
N GLY A 125 -13.76 6.12 7.17
CA GLY A 125 -13.01 7.39 7.17
C GLY A 125 -11.83 7.44 8.15
N ASN A 126 -11.47 6.30 8.75
CA ASN A 126 -10.37 6.16 9.71
C ASN A 126 -9.01 5.94 9.01
N ALA A 127 -9.02 5.63 7.72
CA ALA A 127 -7.81 5.42 6.94
C ALA A 127 -7.92 5.91 5.49
N THR A 128 -6.76 6.11 4.87
CA THR A 128 -6.58 6.14 3.42
C THR A 128 -5.73 4.95 3.02
N ALA A 129 -6.08 4.25 1.94
CA ALA A 129 -5.30 3.14 1.42
C ALA A 129 -4.79 3.47 0.02
N LEU A 130 -3.50 3.26 -0.20
CA LEU A 130 -2.87 3.39 -1.51
C LEU A 130 -2.81 2.04 -2.23
N MET A 131 -2.75 2.08 -3.55
CA MET A 131 -2.50 0.90 -4.38
C MET A 131 -1.00 0.60 -4.40
N GLY A 132 -0.62 -0.59 -3.93
CA GLY A 132 0.75 -1.11 -4.07
C GLY A 132 0.99 -1.80 -5.40
N ASN A 133 2.22 -2.28 -5.61
CA ASN A 133 2.53 -3.01 -6.84
C ASN A 133 1.89 -4.39 -6.86
N HIS A 134 1.58 -4.98 -5.70
CA HIS A 134 0.89 -6.26 -5.63
C HIS A 134 -0.58 -6.14 -6.04
N GLU A 135 -1.30 -5.12 -5.58
CA GLU A 135 -2.67 -4.82 -6.03
C GLU A 135 -2.70 -4.53 -7.54
N TYR A 136 -1.77 -3.69 -8.03
CA TYR A 136 -1.63 -3.42 -9.46
C TYR A 136 -1.39 -4.69 -10.28
N ASN A 137 -0.51 -5.58 -9.81
CA ASN A 137 -0.21 -6.83 -10.50
C ASN A 137 -1.40 -7.79 -10.53
N ALA A 138 -2.21 -7.84 -9.46
CA ALA A 138 -3.43 -8.62 -9.41
C ALA A 138 -4.47 -8.11 -10.43
N ILE A 139 -4.68 -6.80 -10.52
CA ILE A 139 -5.58 -6.21 -11.53
C ILE A 139 -5.05 -6.46 -12.95
N ALA A 140 -3.75 -6.22 -13.17
CA ALA A 140 -3.11 -6.44 -14.47
C ALA A 140 -3.08 -7.92 -14.90
N TRP A 141 -3.25 -8.86 -13.96
CA TRP A 141 -3.36 -10.29 -14.24
C TRP A 141 -4.59 -10.63 -15.07
N PHE A 142 -5.71 -9.94 -14.81
CA PHE A 142 -7.00 -10.14 -15.46
C PHE A 142 -7.32 -9.10 -16.52
N THR A 143 -6.59 -7.97 -16.53
CA THR A 143 -6.79 -6.90 -17.51
C THR A 143 -6.22 -7.29 -18.89
N PRO A 144 -7.03 -7.32 -19.97
CA PRO A 144 -6.54 -7.56 -21.32
C PRO A 144 -5.68 -6.42 -21.84
N ARG A 145 -4.73 -6.73 -22.72
CA ARG A 145 -3.92 -5.70 -23.38
C ARG A 145 -4.73 -4.95 -24.43
N PRO A 146 -4.69 -3.60 -24.46
CA PRO A 146 -5.35 -2.81 -25.50
C PRO A 146 -4.83 -3.13 -26.90
N ASP A 147 -3.53 -3.43 -27.03
CA ASP A 147 -2.93 -3.79 -28.32
C ASP A 147 -3.11 -5.27 -28.69
N GLN A 148 -3.34 -6.13 -27.69
CA GLN A 148 -3.47 -7.58 -27.85
C GLN A 148 -4.56 -8.11 -26.91
N PRO A 149 -5.86 -7.93 -27.22
CA PRO A 149 -6.96 -8.20 -26.29
C PRO A 149 -7.09 -9.67 -25.83
N LYS A 150 -6.36 -10.59 -26.46
CA LYS A 150 -6.28 -12.00 -26.06
C LYS A 150 -5.17 -12.28 -25.04
N GLU A 151 -4.32 -11.30 -24.75
CA GLU A 151 -3.23 -11.41 -23.79
C GLU A 151 -3.50 -10.52 -22.57
N PRO A 152 -3.17 -10.96 -21.34
CA PRO A 152 -3.25 -10.11 -20.16
C PRO A 152 -2.08 -9.11 -20.13
N CYS A 153 -2.31 -7.93 -19.52
CA CYS A 153 -1.28 -6.91 -19.31
C CYS A 153 -0.11 -7.44 -18.48
N ARG A 154 -0.39 -8.32 -17.51
CA ARG A 154 0.62 -9.06 -16.77
C ARG A 154 0.82 -10.45 -17.38
N ARG A 155 1.96 -10.67 -18.03
CA ARG A 155 2.37 -12.01 -18.50
C ARG A 155 2.36 -13.03 -17.34
N HIS A 156 1.73 -14.18 -17.53
CA HIS A 156 1.61 -15.26 -16.54
C HIS A 156 2.81 -16.23 -16.55
N THR A 157 3.99 -15.76 -16.17
CA THR A 157 5.16 -16.63 -15.94
C THR A 157 4.98 -17.49 -14.69
N GLU A 158 5.70 -18.61 -14.58
CA GLU A 158 5.63 -19.50 -13.40
C GLU A 158 5.83 -18.76 -12.06
N ILE A 159 6.84 -17.89 -11.97
CA ILE A 159 7.11 -17.08 -10.77
C ILE A 159 5.88 -16.25 -10.38
N ARG A 160 5.20 -15.64 -11.36
CA ARG A 160 4.05 -14.77 -11.12
C ARG A 160 2.79 -15.57 -10.77
N ARG A 161 2.63 -16.77 -11.34
CA ARG A 161 1.57 -17.71 -10.90
C ARG A 161 1.72 -18.05 -9.43
N ARG A 162 2.95 -18.36 -9.00
CA ARG A 162 3.24 -18.65 -7.59
C ARG A 162 2.98 -17.45 -6.67
N LEU A 163 3.28 -16.24 -7.13
CA LEU A 163 3.06 -15.02 -6.36
C LEU A 163 1.56 -14.69 -6.17
N ILE A 164 0.74 -14.81 -7.22
CA ILE A 164 -0.69 -14.45 -7.13
C ILE A 164 -1.55 -15.58 -6.55
N ALA A 165 -1.08 -16.84 -6.60
CA ALA A 165 -1.86 -18.00 -6.15
C ALA A 165 -2.48 -17.84 -4.75
N PRO A 166 -1.75 -17.40 -3.71
CA PRO A 166 -2.35 -17.18 -2.38
C PRO A 166 -3.52 -16.20 -2.41
N THR A 167 -3.44 -15.16 -3.23
CA THR A 167 -4.51 -14.17 -3.39
C THR A 167 -5.72 -14.77 -4.07
N LEU A 168 -5.52 -15.56 -5.14
CA LEU A 168 -6.64 -16.25 -5.81
C LEU A 168 -7.34 -17.23 -4.88
N ASP A 169 -6.56 -18.02 -4.13
CA ASP A 169 -7.07 -19.01 -3.19
C ASP A 169 -7.84 -18.37 -2.03
N ALA A 170 -7.33 -17.26 -1.48
CA ALA A 170 -7.96 -16.57 -0.35
C ALA A 170 -9.26 -15.83 -0.73
N LEU A 171 -9.35 -15.32 -1.95
CA LEU A 171 -10.47 -14.51 -2.39
C LEU A 171 -11.57 -15.33 -3.06
N GLY A 172 -11.23 -16.43 -3.75
CA GLY A 172 -12.21 -17.35 -4.32
C GLY A 172 -13.27 -16.64 -5.16
N ASP A 173 -14.55 -16.88 -4.84
CA ASP A 173 -15.70 -16.36 -5.58
C ASP A 173 -15.87 -14.83 -5.48
N GLU A 174 -15.27 -14.19 -4.48
CA GLU A 174 -15.34 -12.73 -4.27
C GLU A 174 -14.18 -11.98 -4.94
N LEU A 175 -13.33 -12.69 -5.69
CA LEU A 175 -12.15 -12.10 -6.32
C LEU A 175 -12.48 -10.86 -7.17
N GLU A 176 -13.58 -10.89 -7.94
CA GLU A 176 -13.98 -9.77 -8.80
C GLU A 176 -14.27 -8.50 -8.00
N ASP A 177 -15.04 -8.60 -6.91
CA ASP A 177 -15.37 -7.48 -6.03
C ASP A 177 -14.12 -6.87 -5.39
N TRP A 178 -13.17 -7.71 -5.00
CA TRP A 178 -11.90 -7.24 -4.44
C TRP A 178 -11.00 -6.58 -5.49
N LEU A 179 -10.97 -7.10 -6.72
CA LEU A 179 -10.25 -6.47 -7.82
C LEU A 179 -10.85 -5.11 -8.17
N GLU A 180 -12.18 -4.99 -8.18
CA GLU A 180 -12.89 -3.72 -8.39
C GLU A 180 -12.52 -2.72 -7.30
N TRP A 181 -12.63 -3.10 -6.02
CA TRP A 181 -12.25 -2.23 -4.91
C TRP A 181 -10.78 -1.80 -4.97
N MET A 182 -9.86 -2.73 -5.24
CA MET A 182 -8.44 -2.41 -5.38
C MET A 182 -8.18 -1.45 -6.54
N SER A 183 -8.97 -1.53 -7.63
CA SER A 183 -8.82 -0.65 -8.81
C SER A 183 -9.19 0.80 -8.55
N ASP A 184 -9.99 1.07 -7.52
CA ASP A 184 -10.39 2.42 -7.09
C ASP A 184 -9.37 3.07 -6.13
N LEU A 185 -8.34 2.33 -5.69
CA LEU A 185 -7.34 2.86 -4.77
C LEU A 185 -6.43 3.92 -5.45
N PRO A 186 -6.15 5.05 -4.79
CA PRO A 186 -5.22 6.04 -5.31
C PRO A 186 -3.77 5.54 -5.34
N LEU A 187 -2.97 6.07 -6.28
CA LEU A 187 -1.55 5.73 -6.43
C LEU A 187 -0.62 6.55 -5.52
N TRP A 188 -1.09 7.70 -5.01
CA TRP A 188 -0.31 8.55 -4.13
C TRP A 188 -1.21 9.17 -3.05
N PHE A 189 -0.59 9.52 -1.93
CA PHE A 189 -1.24 10.28 -0.87
C PHE A 189 -0.98 11.77 -1.07
N GLU A 190 -2.03 12.58 -0.91
CA GLU A 190 -1.95 14.03 -0.92
C GLU A 190 -2.53 14.56 0.40
N SER A 191 -1.71 15.28 1.17
CA SER A 191 -2.19 15.95 2.37
C SER A 191 -2.96 17.20 1.96
N THR A 192 -4.23 17.25 2.33
CA THR A 192 -5.08 18.44 2.14
C THR A 192 -4.77 19.53 3.17
#